data_AF-A0A2G2LSJ5-F1
#
_entry.id   AF-A0A2G2LSJ5-F1
#
_cell.length_a   1.000
_cell.length_b   1.000
_cell.length_c   1.000
_cell.angle_alpha   90.00
_cell.angle_beta   90.00
_cell.angle_gamma   90.00
#
_symmetry.space_group_name_H-M   'P 1'
#
loop_
_entity.id
_entity.type
_entity.pdbx_description
1 polymer ?
#
loop_
_entity_poly.entity_id
_entity_poly.type
_entity_poly.pdbx_seq_one_letter_code
_entity_poly.pdbx_strand_id
1 'polypeptide(L)'
;MNKEKTELIFSLGELEYSATGEWMDYSQYGFDQDDATDLIALAIDKKLHFADDDDMWVPAHAWRILGQLASEEAVLPLIDIFDLITEQDDDFGMTDLVHVMAMIGMPAIVPLASFMNDKKHDQFARIMAIESLSEIVKRFPDSRRLQVLKIYQNYMAKPEIELPILNGLLISYVLEIDGKELLEDIRTLFKQECVDLSVVGDMEDVEIILGLRTERETPKPTFEEMHGISAEMMEGITPEKIIELFSDKEPIKPTDKNDVLAWLDYYFMLYGNNESILDASELDGFCASLACSPEMILPSTWNPAIWGGEELMPEWETINEATNFSEFLFTVYNHAITQLNDGKYEPLFWLDEVDDETYSIADEWCSGFLRGVDLWGSLSATDTMVVEKALEPIRLFAAARGFKQLDNMSNNEVKIRQDLIEPSIKKLFDYFLEKRKELVAPIVRREAKTSRNEPCPCGSGKKYKKCCLH
;
A
#
# COMPACT_ATOMS: atom_id res chain seq x y z
N MET A 1 3.59 26.70 -22.30
CA MET A 1 2.50 25.73 -22.10
C MET A 1 1.14 26.29 -22.52
N ASN A 2 0.37 25.49 -23.29
CA ASN A 2 -0.98 25.87 -23.71
C ASN A 2 -2.01 25.55 -22.61
N LYS A 3 -3.21 26.12 -22.73
CA LYS A 3 -4.27 25.96 -21.74
C LYS A 3 -4.69 24.49 -21.51
N GLU A 4 -4.71 23.68 -22.56
CA GLU A 4 -5.11 22.26 -22.48
C GLU A 4 -4.13 21.45 -21.63
N LYS A 5 -2.82 21.66 -21.79
CA LYS A 5 -1.76 21.04 -20.98
C LYS A 5 -1.84 21.47 -19.52
N THR A 6 -2.12 22.74 -19.25
CA THR A 6 -2.34 23.22 -17.88
C THR A 6 -3.55 22.55 -17.25
N GLU A 7 -4.71 22.55 -17.91
CA GLU A 7 -5.93 21.91 -17.40
C GLU A 7 -5.74 20.40 -17.20
N LEU A 8 -4.93 19.74 -18.05
CA LEU A 8 -4.58 18.35 -17.89
C LEU A 8 -3.85 18.09 -16.56
N ILE A 9 -2.76 18.82 -16.27
CA ILE A 9 -1.96 18.59 -15.04
C ILE A 9 -2.83 18.69 -13.79
N PHE A 10 -3.70 19.70 -13.72
CA PHE A 10 -4.65 19.90 -12.60
C PHE A 10 -5.74 18.82 -12.52
N SER A 11 -5.92 18.01 -13.57
CA SER A 11 -6.91 16.94 -13.60
C SER A 11 -6.36 15.55 -13.27
N LEU A 12 -5.04 15.40 -13.18
CA LEU A 12 -4.40 14.10 -12.97
C LEU A 12 -4.58 13.55 -11.55
N GLY A 13 -4.74 14.43 -10.55
CA GLY A 13 -4.98 14.03 -9.15
C GLY A 13 -3.78 13.34 -8.52
N GLU A 14 -4.02 12.37 -7.65
CA GLU A 14 -2.95 11.59 -7.01
C GLU A 14 -2.14 10.77 -8.02
N LEU A 15 -0.85 10.59 -7.73
CA LEU A 15 0.06 9.86 -8.59
C LEU A 15 -0.23 8.35 -8.58
N GLU A 16 -0.66 7.82 -9.72
CA GLU A 16 -0.78 6.38 -9.92
C GLU A 16 0.59 5.71 -10.00
N TYR A 17 0.84 4.72 -9.14
CA TYR A 17 2.00 3.83 -9.25
C TYR A 17 1.63 2.60 -10.08
N SER A 18 2.43 2.32 -11.11
CA SER A 18 2.36 1.01 -11.74
C SER A 18 2.90 -0.05 -10.78
N ALA A 19 2.38 -1.28 -10.86
CA ALA A 19 2.87 -2.43 -10.09
C ALA A 19 4.37 -2.74 -10.33
N THR A 20 4.98 -2.13 -11.35
CA THR A 20 6.40 -2.25 -11.70
C THR A 20 7.24 -1.05 -11.26
N GLY A 21 6.65 -0.04 -10.61
CA GLY A 21 7.34 1.18 -10.17
C GLY A 21 7.66 2.17 -11.30
N GLU A 22 7.15 1.96 -12.51
CA GLU A 22 7.32 2.88 -13.64
C GLU A 22 6.38 4.09 -13.51
N TRP A 23 6.93 5.28 -13.77
CA TRP A 23 6.15 6.53 -13.84
C TRP A 23 5.20 6.54 -15.04
N MET A 24 4.09 7.26 -14.90
CA MET A 24 3.25 7.64 -16.04
C MET A 24 4.12 8.24 -17.16
N ASP A 25 3.94 7.76 -18.39
CA ASP A 25 4.60 8.33 -19.56
C ASP A 25 3.92 9.66 -19.93
N TYR A 26 4.50 10.80 -19.54
CA TYR A 26 3.91 12.10 -19.84
C TYR A 26 4.16 12.53 -21.28
N SER A 27 5.07 11.87 -22.01
CA SER A 27 5.35 12.21 -23.41
C SER A 27 4.12 12.01 -24.31
N GLN A 28 3.20 11.13 -23.92
CA GLN A 28 1.94 10.89 -24.62
C GLN A 28 1.03 12.13 -24.68
N TYR A 29 1.21 13.10 -23.78
CA TYR A 29 0.44 14.35 -23.72
C TYR A 29 1.11 15.50 -24.49
N GLY A 30 2.23 15.23 -25.16
CA GLY A 30 2.88 16.17 -26.06
C GLY A 30 3.61 17.31 -25.35
N PHE A 31 4.02 17.14 -24.09
CA PHE A 31 4.93 18.07 -23.41
C PHE A 31 6.28 18.13 -24.12
N ASP A 32 6.86 19.32 -24.20
CA ASP A 32 8.17 19.54 -24.80
C ASP A 32 8.96 20.63 -24.03
N GLN A 33 10.17 20.94 -24.50
CA GLN A 33 11.06 21.91 -23.84
C GLN A 33 10.46 23.33 -23.75
N ASP A 34 9.55 23.71 -24.66
CA ASP A 34 8.93 25.04 -24.64
C ASP A 34 7.91 25.17 -23.47
N ASP A 35 7.54 24.06 -22.82
CA ASP A 35 6.69 24.05 -21.63
C ASP A 35 7.48 24.20 -20.32
N ALA A 36 8.82 24.09 -20.35
CA ALA A 36 9.65 24.01 -19.15
C ALA A 36 9.43 25.18 -18.19
N THR A 37 9.33 26.41 -18.69
CA THR A 37 9.12 27.60 -17.84
C THR A 37 7.82 27.53 -17.03
N ASP A 38 6.72 27.09 -17.64
CA ASP A 38 5.42 27.00 -16.96
C ASP A 38 5.39 25.80 -16.01
N LEU A 39 6.00 24.67 -16.39
CA LEU A 39 6.15 23.50 -15.53
C LEU A 39 7.00 23.82 -14.29
N ILE A 40 8.09 24.56 -14.44
CA ILE A 40 8.92 25.03 -13.32
C ILE A 40 8.07 25.88 -12.37
N ALA A 41 7.26 26.79 -12.90
CA ALA A 41 6.41 27.65 -12.09
C ALA A 41 5.41 26.84 -11.26
N LEU A 42 4.83 25.77 -11.82
CA LEU A 42 3.96 24.84 -11.08
C LEU A 42 4.72 24.01 -10.04
N ALA A 43 5.89 23.48 -10.41
CA ALA A 43 6.69 22.62 -9.52
C ALA A 43 7.17 23.34 -8.24
N ILE A 44 7.40 24.65 -8.31
CA ILE A 44 7.90 25.44 -7.17
C ILE A 44 6.82 26.30 -6.50
N ASP A 45 5.55 26.22 -6.94
CA ASP A 45 4.48 27.04 -6.36
C ASP A 45 4.17 26.57 -4.94
N LYS A 46 4.57 27.36 -3.96
CA LYS A 46 4.31 27.09 -2.55
C LYS A 46 2.83 26.89 -2.25
N LYS A 47 1.92 27.59 -2.94
CA LYS A 47 0.48 27.44 -2.66
C LYS A 47 -0.02 26.05 -3.02
N LEU A 48 0.55 25.44 -4.06
CA LEU A 48 0.21 24.09 -4.47
C LEU A 48 0.79 23.09 -3.45
N HIS A 49 2.04 23.28 -3.02
CA HIS A 49 2.65 22.48 -1.93
C HIS A 49 1.86 22.48 -0.62
N PHE A 50 1.08 23.53 -0.34
CA PHE A 50 0.25 23.66 0.85
C PHE A 50 -1.26 23.62 0.53
N ALA A 51 -1.66 23.02 -0.60
CA ALA A 51 -3.07 22.88 -0.94
C ALA A 51 -3.71 21.77 -0.09
N ASP A 52 -4.95 21.99 0.34
CA ASP A 52 -5.74 21.00 1.11
C ASP A 52 -6.62 20.12 0.21
N ASP A 53 -6.43 20.21 -1.12
CA ASP A 53 -7.18 19.48 -2.14
C ASP A 53 -6.24 18.81 -3.17
N ASP A 54 -6.81 18.22 -4.23
CA ASP A 54 -6.06 17.49 -5.26
C ASP A 54 -4.97 18.34 -5.94
N ASP A 55 -5.01 19.69 -5.85
CA ASP A 55 -3.99 20.56 -6.44
C ASP A 55 -2.61 20.36 -5.78
N MET A 56 -2.54 19.72 -4.60
CA MET A 56 -1.29 19.36 -3.94
C MET A 56 -0.39 18.44 -4.76
N TRP A 57 -0.96 17.69 -5.70
CA TRP A 57 -0.23 16.78 -6.59
C TRP A 57 0.32 17.44 -7.85
N VAL A 58 -0.14 18.67 -8.17
CA VAL A 58 0.29 19.41 -9.36
C VAL A 58 1.81 19.62 -9.41
N PRO A 59 2.50 20.01 -8.31
CA PRO A 59 3.95 20.13 -8.32
C PRO A 59 4.65 18.83 -8.70
N ALA A 60 4.11 17.70 -8.23
CA ALA A 60 4.70 16.40 -8.46
C ALA A 60 4.59 15.94 -9.91
N HIS A 61 3.42 16.13 -10.52
CA HIS A 61 3.28 15.94 -11.97
C HIS A 61 4.24 16.84 -12.74
N ALA A 62 4.35 18.13 -12.35
CA ALA A 62 5.19 19.09 -13.04
C ALA A 62 6.69 18.71 -13.00
N TRP A 63 7.23 18.33 -11.84
CA TRP A 63 8.64 17.92 -11.76
C TRP A 63 8.91 16.58 -12.46
N ARG A 64 7.95 15.64 -12.48
CA ARG A 64 8.10 14.37 -13.20
C ARG A 64 8.18 14.60 -14.71
N ILE A 65 7.35 15.52 -15.22
CA ILE A 65 7.42 15.96 -16.63
C ILE A 65 8.77 16.61 -16.91
N LEU A 66 9.25 17.53 -16.06
CA LEU A 66 10.56 18.18 -16.21
C LEU A 66 11.71 17.16 -16.22
N GLY A 67 11.62 16.11 -15.39
CA GLY A 67 12.55 14.98 -15.38
C GLY A 67 12.54 14.20 -16.69
N GLN A 68 11.35 13.83 -17.21
CA GLN A 68 11.22 13.12 -18.50
C GLN A 68 11.70 13.94 -19.69
N LEU A 69 11.57 15.27 -19.63
CA LEU A 69 12.14 16.18 -20.60
C LEU A 69 13.65 16.37 -20.44
N ALA A 70 14.25 15.94 -19.34
CA ALA A 70 15.63 16.27 -18.97
C ALA A 70 15.91 17.79 -19.04
N SER A 71 14.98 18.58 -18.48
CA SER A 71 15.04 20.05 -18.53
C SER A 71 16.19 20.61 -17.66
N GLU A 72 17.23 21.13 -18.30
CA GLU A 72 18.37 21.77 -17.61
C GLU A 72 17.97 23.02 -16.84
N GLU A 73 17.01 23.79 -17.36
CA GLU A 73 16.54 25.03 -16.72
C GLU A 73 15.80 24.78 -15.41
N ALA A 74 15.30 23.56 -15.19
CA ALA A 74 14.58 23.17 -13.99
C ALA A 74 15.49 22.84 -12.80
N VAL A 75 16.79 22.60 -13.03
CA VAL A 75 17.71 22.10 -12.00
C VAL A 75 17.76 23.02 -10.77
N LEU A 76 18.05 24.31 -10.95
CA LEU A 76 18.17 25.24 -9.83
C LEU A 76 16.82 25.47 -9.13
N PRO A 77 15.71 25.76 -9.85
CA PRO A 77 14.40 25.89 -9.21
C PRO A 77 13.97 24.66 -8.39
N LEU A 78 14.23 23.45 -8.88
CA LEU A 78 13.86 22.22 -8.17
C LEU A 78 14.79 21.94 -6.97
N ILE A 79 16.08 22.30 -7.04
CA ILE A 79 16.97 22.23 -5.89
C ILE A 79 16.56 23.24 -4.80
N ASP A 80 16.08 24.42 -5.20
CA ASP A 80 15.66 25.48 -4.26
C ASP A 80 14.45 25.06 -3.38
N ILE A 81 13.71 24.00 -3.75
CA ILE A 81 12.62 23.47 -2.93
C ILE A 81 13.03 22.30 -2.03
N PHE A 82 14.27 21.81 -2.07
CA PHE A 82 14.68 20.67 -1.23
C PHE A 82 14.47 20.96 0.26
N ASP A 83 14.86 22.14 0.75
CA ASP A 83 14.59 22.52 2.15
C ASP A 83 13.09 22.53 2.45
N LEU A 84 12.25 23.02 1.53
CA LEU A 84 10.80 23.07 1.71
C LEU A 84 10.19 21.66 1.84
N ILE A 85 10.67 20.72 1.02
CA ILE A 85 10.22 19.33 1.03
C ILE A 85 10.67 18.65 2.33
N THR A 86 11.90 18.88 2.77
CA THR A 86 12.38 18.30 4.02
C THR A 86 11.79 18.93 5.28
N GLU A 87 11.53 20.23 5.28
CA GLU A 87 10.88 20.93 6.40
C GLU A 87 9.43 20.48 6.60
N GLN A 88 8.80 19.92 5.56
CA GLN A 88 7.44 19.40 5.60
C GLN A 88 7.35 17.89 5.86
N ASP A 89 8.49 17.20 6.05
CA ASP A 89 8.54 15.74 6.14
C ASP A 89 7.82 15.05 4.96
N ASP A 90 7.92 15.63 3.76
CA ASP A 90 7.33 15.06 2.54
C ASP A 90 8.21 13.93 2.00
N ASP A 91 8.09 12.75 2.60
CA ASP A 91 8.81 11.51 2.22
C ASP A 91 8.68 11.20 0.73
N PHE A 92 7.51 11.51 0.16
CA PHE A 92 7.25 11.31 -1.25
C PHE A 92 8.10 12.26 -2.10
N GLY A 93 8.04 13.56 -1.85
CA GLY A 93 8.83 14.57 -2.54
C GLY A 93 10.33 14.34 -2.40
N MET A 94 10.79 13.91 -1.22
CA MET A 94 12.21 13.58 -0.97
C MET A 94 12.70 12.51 -1.94
N THR A 95 11.93 11.44 -2.10
CA THR A 95 12.28 10.32 -2.98
C THR A 95 12.12 10.70 -4.45
N ASP A 96 11.02 11.34 -4.83
CA ASP A 96 10.68 11.56 -6.24
C ASP A 96 11.61 12.60 -6.89
N LEU A 97 11.94 13.69 -6.20
CA LEU A 97 12.83 14.73 -6.71
C LEU A 97 14.27 14.24 -6.93
N VAL A 98 14.75 13.30 -6.11
CA VAL A 98 16.04 12.62 -6.34
C VAL A 98 16.03 11.92 -7.70
N HIS A 99 14.95 11.18 -8.00
CA HIS A 99 14.79 10.52 -9.31
C HIS A 99 14.68 11.54 -10.45
N VAL A 100 13.98 12.67 -10.24
CA VAL A 100 13.91 13.76 -11.23
C VAL A 100 15.31 14.30 -11.53
N MET A 101 16.12 14.59 -10.51
CA MET A 101 17.51 15.04 -10.69
C MET A 101 18.33 14.01 -11.47
N ALA A 102 18.15 12.73 -11.17
CA ALA A 102 18.79 11.64 -11.90
C ALA A 102 18.39 11.58 -13.37
N MET A 103 17.13 11.85 -13.69
CA MET A 103 16.63 11.90 -15.06
C MET A 103 17.16 13.09 -15.85
N ILE A 104 17.28 14.26 -15.21
CA ILE A 104 17.91 15.45 -15.82
C ILE A 104 19.41 15.20 -16.06
N GLY A 105 20.09 14.55 -15.12
CA GLY A 105 21.44 14.02 -15.32
C GLY A 105 22.54 15.08 -15.18
N MET A 106 23.42 15.20 -16.19
CA MET A 106 24.65 15.99 -16.09
C MET A 106 24.49 17.44 -15.61
N PRO A 107 23.47 18.20 -16.07
CA PRO A 107 23.34 19.59 -15.65
C PRO A 107 23.11 19.74 -14.15
N ALA A 108 22.60 18.71 -13.47
CA ALA A 108 22.35 18.70 -12.03
C ALA A 108 23.63 18.50 -11.18
N ILE A 109 24.69 17.90 -11.74
CA ILE A 109 25.86 17.49 -10.93
C ILE A 109 26.53 18.66 -10.19
N VAL A 110 26.78 19.78 -10.88
CA VAL A 110 27.48 20.93 -10.27
C VAL A 110 26.59 21.66 -9.27
N PRO A 111 25.31 21.97 -9.58
CA PRO A 111 24.37 22.51 -8.60
C PRO A 111 24.21 21.65 -7.35
N LEU A 112 24.02 20.32 -7.49
CA LEU A 112 23.89 19.40 -6.36
C LEU A 112 25.18 19.36 -5.52
N ALA A 113 26.35 19.34 -6.17
CA ALA A 113 27.63 19.40 -5.49
C ALA A 113 27.80 20.71 -4.69
N SER A 114 27.29 21.82 -5.20
CA SER A 114 27.27 23.09 -4.46
C SER A 114 26.32 23.02 -3.26
N PHE A 115 25.10 22.52 -3.48
CA PHE A 115 24.05 22.44 -2.48
C PHE A 115 24.44 21.57 -1.28
N MET A 116 24.97 20.37 -1.52
CA MET A 116 25.39 19.46 -0.45
C MET A 116 26.49 20.05 0.47
N ASN A 117 27.24 21.05 -0.02
CA ASN A 117 28.32 21.71 0.71
C ASN A 117 27.90 23.05 1.34
N ASP A 118 26.70 23.57 1.07
CA ASP A 118 26.22 24.80 1.72
C ASP A 118 25.55 24.45 3.05
N LYS A 119 26.24 24.81 4.14
CA LYS A 119 25.87 24.52 5.53
C LYS A 119 24.62 25.27 6.03
N LYS A 120 24.02 26.12 5.19
CA LYS A 120 22.76 26.81 5.53
C LYS A 120 21.54 25.93 5.36
N HIS A 121 21.63 24.90 4.53
CA HIS A 121 20.54 23.98 4.23
C HIS A 121 20.42 22.90 5.30
N ASP A 122 19.22 22.34 5.42
CA ASP A 122 18.95 21.23 6.33
C ASP A 122 19.83 20.00 5.99
N GLN A 123 20.13 19.19 7.00
CA GLN A 123 20.94 17.99 6.81
C GLN A 123 20.31 17.02 5.79
N PHE A 124 19.00 16.78 5.85
CA PHE A 124 18.26 15.89 4.96
C PHE A 124 18.14 16.46 3.55
N ALA A 125 17.95 17.78 3.39
CA ALA A 125 17.99 18.41 2.07
C ALA A 125 19.36 18.21 1.40
N ARG A 126 20.45 18.32 2.19
CA ARG A 126 21.82 18.04 1.70
C ARG A 126 22.03 16.56 1.38
N ILE A 127 21.40 15.66 2.13
CA ILE A 127 21.37 14.20 1.84
C ILE A 127 20.66 13.94 0.51
N MET A 128 19.51 14.56 0.23
CA MET A 128 18.85 14.45 -1.08
C MET A 128 19.79 14.84 -2.22
N ALA A 129 20.61 15.88 -2.05
CA ALA A 129 21.59 16.27 -3.05
C ALA A 129 22.72 15.23 -3.22
N ILE A 130 23.18 14.63 -2.11
CA ILE A 130 24.16 13.53 -2.13
C ILE A 130 23.59 12.31 -2.85
N GLU A 131 22.36 11.91 -2.53
CA GLU A 131 21.66 10.79 -3.15
C GLU A 131 21.43 11.01 -4.63
N SER A 132 20.96 12.20 -5.02
CA SER A 132 20.76 12.58 -6.42
C SER A 132 22.03 12.39 -7.25
N LEU A 133 23.21 12.71 -6.69
CA LEU A 133 24.48 12.46 -7.36
C LEU A 133 24.78 10.96 -7.55
N SER A 134 24.42 10.11 -6.59
CA SER A 134 24.53 8.65 -6.68
C SER A 134 23.61 8.09 -7.76
N GLU A 135 22.34 8.52 -7.76
CA GLU A 135 21.34 8.10 -8.74
C GLU A 135 21.70 8.50 -10.18
N ILE A 136 22.28 9.70 -10.37
CA ILE A 136 22.84 10.11 -11.67
C ILE A 136 23.91 9.10 -12.13
N VAL A 137 24.76 8.60 -11.23
CA VAL A 137 25.79 7.59 -11.57
C VAL A 137 25.16 6.24 -11.89
N LYS A 138 24.20 5.77 -11.09
CA LYS A 138 23.50 4.50 -11.35
C LYS A 138 22.82 4.50 -12.72
N ARG A 139 22.25 5.65 -13.11
CA ARG A 139 21.64 5.84 -14.44
C ARG A 139 22.67 5.99 -15.57
N PHE A 140 23.85 6.58 -15.30
CA PHE A 140 24.89 6.87 -16.30
C PHE A 140 26.31 6.44 -15.84
N PRO A 141 26.58 5.12 -15.72
CA PRO A 141 27.71 4.58 -14.95
C PRO A 141 29.11 4.93 -15.50
N ASP A 142 29.31 4.91 -16.82
CA ASP A 142 30.66 4.86 -17.40
C ASP A 142 31.39 6.22 -17.49
N SER A 143 30.71 7.35 -17.22
CA SER A 143 31.30 8.68 -17.46
C SER A 143 31.16 9.68 -16.31
N ARG A 144 30.38 9.36 -15.26
CA ARG A 144 30.08 10.30 -14.16
C ARG A 144 30.57 9.82 -12.80
N ARG A 145 30.76 8.51 -12.62
CA ARG A 145 31.19 7.91 -11.35
C ARG A 145 32.43 8.59 -10.75
N LEU A 146 33.52 8.72 -11.50
CA LEU A 146 34.75 9.35 -11.01
C LEU A 146 34.57 10.84 -10.66
N GLN A 147 33.69 11.55 -11.37
CA GLN A 147 33.38 12.95 -11.09
C GLN A 147 32.62 13.08 -9.76
N VAL A 148 31.62 12.24 -9.54
CA VAL A 148 30.83 12.21 -8.31
C VAL A 148 31.68 11.73 -7.12
N LEU A 149 32.49 10.69 -7.28
CA LEU A 149 33.45 10.28 -6.25
C LEU A 149 34.41 11.42 -5.89
N LYS A 150 34.82 12.25 -6.86
CA LYS A 150 35.66 13.41 -6.55
C LYS A 150 34.91 14.48 -5.75
N ILE A 151 33.61 14.67 -6.00
CA ILE A 151 32.76 15.57 -5.23
C ILE A 151 32.65 15.06 -3.78
N TYR A 152 32.32 13.78 -3.59
CA TYR A 152 32.26 13.17 -2.26
C TYR A 152 33.61 13.25 -1.53
N GLN A 153 34.72 12.94 -2.21
CA GLN A 153 36.05 13.08 -1.63
C GLN A 153 36.35 14.51 -1.14
N ASN A 154 35.92 15.53 -1.89
CA ASN A 154 36.13 16.92 -1.48
C ASN A 154 35.36 17.25 -0.19
N TYR A 155 34.15 16.71 -0.01
CA TYR A 155 33.42 16.80 1.25
C TYR A 155 34.15 16.05 2.38
N MET A 156 34.51 14.77 2.15
CA MET A 156 35.21 13.92 3.12
C MET A 156 36.56 14.48 3.61
N ALA A 157 37.18 15.37 2.84
CA ALA A 157 38.42 16.03 3.25
C ALA A 157 38.24 16.93 4.50
N LYS A 158 37.02 17.44 4.73
CA LYS A 158 36.64 18.27 5.90
C LYS A 158 35.18 17.98 6.29
N PRO A 159 34.89 16.80 6.85
CA PRO A 159 33.52 16.41 7.19
C PRO A 159 33.00 17.28 8.35
N GLU A 160 31.68 17.29 8.50
CA GLU A 160 31.02 17.87 9.67
C GLU A 160 30.93 16.80 10.74
N ILE A 161 31.75 16.95 11.77
CA ILE A 161 31.88 15.95 12.85
C ILE A 161 30.55 15.82 13.60
N GLU A 162 29.79 16.90 13.67
CA GLU A 162 28.50 17.01 14.32
C GLU A 162 27.32 16.39 13.56
N LEU A 163 27.51 15.96 12.30
CA LEU A 163 26.45 15.36 11.46
C LEU A 163 26.77 13.89 11.10
N PRO A 164 26.79 12.97 12.08
CA PRO A 164 27.21 11.59 11.85
C PRO A 164 26.30 10.81 10.91
N ILE A 165 25.00 11.12 10.87
CA ILE A 165 24.03 10.51 9.95
C ILE A 165 24.32 10.91 8.51
N LEU A 166 24.59 12.20 8.22
CA LEU A 166 24.95 12.65 6.88
C LEU A 166 26.26 11.99 6.41
N ASN A 167 27.27 11.93 7.28
CA ASN A 167 28.52 11.25 6.95
C ASN A 167 28.30 9.75 6.67
N GLY A 168 27.47 9.07 7.46
CA GLY A 168 27.10 7.67 7.25
C GLY A 168 26.35 7.43 5.94
N LEU A 169 25.35 8.25 5.64
CA LEU A 169 24.59 8.16 4.39
C LEU A 169 25.46 8.47 3.17
N LEU A 170 26.35 9.46 3.27
CA LEU A 170 27.33 9.73 2.22
C LEU A 170 28.24 8.52 1.96
N ILE A 171 28.68 7.81 3.00
CA ILE A 171 29.40 6.54 2.83
C ILE A 171 28.50 5.52 2.12
N SER A 172 27.25 5.36 2.54
CA SER A 172 26.29 4.44 1.89
C SER A 172 26.22 4.68 0.38
N TYR A 173 25.98 5.92 -0.04
CA TYR A 173 25.91 6.29 -1.46
C TYR A 173 27.23 6.09 -2.21
N VAL A 174 28.38 6.25 -1.55
CA VAL A 174 29.69 5.89 -2.12
C VAL A 174 29.77 4.38 -2.39
N LEU A 175 29.25 3.54 -1.50
CA LEU A 175 29.25 2.08 -1.65
C LEU A 175 28.35 1.63 -2.80
N GLU A 176 27.17 2.21 -2.94
CA GLU A 176 26.22 1.89 -4.00
C GLU A 176 26.78 2.11 -5.41
N ILE A 177 27.70 3.09 -5.56
CA ILE A 177 28.39 3.36 -6.82
C ILE A 177 29.77 2.69 -6.88
N ASP A 178 30.01 1.64 -6.08
CA ASP A 178 31.26 0.86 -6.02
C ASP A 178 32.50 1.71 -5.69
N GLY A 179 32.39 2.74 -4.84
CA GLY A 179 33.41 3.80 -4.62
C GLY A 179 34.68 3.41 -3.85
N LYS A 180 35.28 2.25 -4.14
CA LYS A 180 36.51 1.73 -3.49
C LYS A 180 37.72 2.67 -3.54
N GLU A 181 37.76 3.64 -4.46
CA GLU A 181 38.80 4.68 -4.51
C GLU A 181 38.83 5.59 -3.28
N LEU A 182 37.71 5.69 -2.55
CA LEU A 182 37.57 6.54 -1.36
C LEU A 182 37.78 5.76 -0.06
N LEU A 183 38.26 4.52 -0.10
CA LEU A 183 38.39 3.68 1.10
C LEU A 183 39.20 4.35 2.22
N GLU A 184 40.31 5.01 1.90
CA GLU A 184 41.15 5.68 2.89
C GLU A 184 40.49 6.96 3.45
N ASP A 185 39.68 7.64 2.65
CA ASP A 185 38.85 8.75 3.10
C ASP A 185 37.78 8.24 4.08
N ILE A 186 37.11 7.12 3.76
CA ILE A 186 36.13 6.46 4.64
C ILE A 186 36.78 6.03 5.96
N ARG A 187 37.96 5.37 5.93
CA ARG A 187 38.72 5.03 7.15
C ARG A 187 39.01 6.26 8.00
N THR A 188 39.27 7.40 7.37
CA THR A 188 39.53 8.67 8.07
C THR A 188 38.29 9.16 8.80
N LEU A 189 37.09 9.04 8.20
CA LEU A 189 35.83 9.37 8.87
C LEU A 189 35.58 8.48 10.10
N PHE A 190 35.70 7.16 9.97
CA PHE A 190 35.57 6.25 11.11
C PHE A 190 36.56 6.56 12.23
N LYS A 191 37.81 6.89 11.88
CA LYS A 191 38.85 7.27 12.85
C LYS A 191 38.54 8.60 13.55
N GLN A 192 37.77 9.48 12.92
CA GLN A 192 37.32 10.74 13.51
C GLN A 192 36.06 10.57 14.38
N GLU A 193 35.51 9.34 14.48
CA GLU A 193 34.29 9.03 15.24
C GLU A 193 33.10 9.89 14.80
N CYS A 194 33.05 10.25 13.51
CA CYS A 194 32.02 11.12 12.95
C CYS A 194 31.05 10.37 12.01
N VAL A 195 30.91 9.06 12.16
CA VAL A 195 30.02 8.22 11.34
C VAL A 195 29.02 7.55 12.25
N ASP A 196 27.73 7.67 11.93
CA ASP A 196 26.69 6.90 12.59
C ASP A 196 26.75 5.44 12.13
N LEU A 197 27.13 4.56 13.05
CA LEU A 197 27.33 3.14 12.78
C LEU A 197 26.00 2.43 12.44
N SER A 198 24.84 3.00 12.81
CA SER A 198 23.54 2.42 12.45
C SER A 198 23.25 2.46 10.95
N VAL A 199 23.92 3.33 10.19
CA VAL A 199 23.68 3.50 8.75
C VAL A 199 24.41 2.44 7.92
N VAL A 200 25.74 2.34 8.06
CA VAL A 200 26.58 1.44 7.22
C VAL A 200 27.33 0.37 8.01
N GLY A 201 27.11 0.27 9.32
CA GLY A 201 27.93 -0.57 10.20
C GLY A 201 29.31 0.03 10.44
N ASP A 202 30.28 -0.82 10.80
CA ASP A 202 31.67 -0.39 11.00
C ASP A 202 32.52 -0.54 9.74
N MET A 203 33.83 -0.26 9.87
CA MET A 203 34.77 -0.36 8.77
C MET A 203 34.86 -1.78 8.17
N GLU A 204 34.60 -2.85 8.94
CA GLU A 204 34.61 -4.20 8.39
C GLU A 204 33.38 -4.46 7.52
N ASP A 205 32.20 -3.92 7.89
CA ASP A 205 31.00 -3.97 7.06
C ASP A 205 31.23 -3.28 5.70
N VAL A 206 31.85 -2.10 5.74
CA VAL A 206 32.26 -1.35 4.54
C VAL A 206 33.20 -2.17 3.64
N GLU A 207 34.23 -2.79 4.22
CA GLU A 207 35.18 -3.62 3.48
C GLU A 207 34.54 -4.88 2.88
N ILE A 208 33.58 -5.48 3.59
CA ILE A 208 32.82 -6.64 3.10
C ILE A 208 31.92 -6.24 1.93
N ILE A 209 31.19 -5.13 2.03
CA ILE A 209 30.32 -4.61 0.96
C ILE A 209 31.12 -4.34 -0.32
N LEU A 210 32.34 -3.78 -0.18
CA LEU A 210 33.24 -3.54 -1.31
C LEU A 210 33.99 -4.79 -1.81
N GLY A 211 33.76 -5.96 -1.20
CA GLY A 211 34.42 -7.21 -1.55
C GLY A 211 35.93 -7.24 -1.26
N LEU A 212 36.41 -6.36 -0.37
CA LEU A 212 37.81 -6.27 0.07
C LEU A 212 38.12 -7.21 1.24
N ARG A 213 37.08 -7.66 1.94
CA ARG A 213 37.11 -8.60 3.05
C ARG A 213 36.06 -9.69 2.84
N THR A 214 36.39 -10.93 3.17
CA THR A 214 35.48 -12.09 3.03
C THR A 214 34.77 -12.47 4.32
N GLU A 215 35.41 -12.23 5.47
CA GLU A 215 34.87 -12.56 6.80
C GLU A 215 35.35 -11.54 7.83
N ARG A 216 34.60 -11.40 8.92
CA ARG A 216 34.94 -10.47 9.99
C ARG A 216 36.10 -10.99 10.85
N GLU A 217 36.96 -10.08 11.29
CA GLU A 217 37.99 -10.37 12.30
C GLU A 217 37.52 -9.95 13.70
N THR A 218 36.67 -8.93 13.78
CA THR A 218 36.05 -8.45 15.02
C THR A 218 34.57 -8.82 15.10
N PRO A 219 34.01 -8.99 16.33
CA PRO A 219 32.57 -9.05 16.51
C PRO A 219 31.89 -7.83 15.88
N LYS A 220 30.67 -8.01 15.39
CA LYS A 220 29.84 -6.88 14.93
C LYS A 220 29.61 -5.91 16.09
N PRO A 221 29.62 -4.58 15.86
CA PRO A 221 29.23 -3.61 16.88
C PRO A 221 27.89 -3.98 17.52
N THR A 222 27.82 -3.79 18.83
CA THR A 222 26.59 -3.99 19.59
C THR A 222 25.58 -2.90 19.28
N PHE A 223 24.30 -3.13 19.59
CA PHE A 223 23.24 -2.12 19.44
C PHE A 223 23.59 -0.80 20.14
N GLU A 224 24.15 -0.88 21.35
CA GLU A 224 24.60 0.28 22.12
C GLU A 224 25.72 1.05 21.42
N GLU A 225 26.70 0.34 20.85
CA GLU A 225 27.77 0.96 20.05
C GLU A 225 27.23 1.54 18.74
N MET A 226 26.19 0.93 18.15
CA MET A 226 25.61 1.39 16.87
C MET A 226 24.76 2.64 17.02
N HIS A 227 23.92 2.70 18.06
CA HIS A 227 22.92 3.76 18.22
C HIS A 227 23.32 4.81 19.26
N GLY A 228 24.40 4.60 20.01
CA GLY A 228 24.80 5.48 21.12
C GLY A 228 23.80 5.50 22.28
N ILE A 229 22.84 4.57 22.29
CA ILE A 229 21.82 4.40 23.33
C ILE A 229 22.35 3.34 24.29
N SER A 230 22.59 3.72 25.56
CA SER A 230 23.11 2.76 26.54
C SER A 230 22.09 1.65 26.81
N ALA A 231 22.59 0.46 27.18
CA ALA A 231 21.70 -0.63 27.62
C ALA A 231 20.78 -0.22 28.79
N GLU A 232 21.20 0.77 29.60
CA GLU A 232 20.41 1.39 30.67
C GLU A 232 19.30 2.32 30.14
N MET A 233 19.52 3.03 29.02
CA MET A 233 18.48 3.81 28.33
C MET A 233 17.49 2.93 27.57
N MET A 234 17.91 1.74 27.16
CA MET A 234 17.05 0.68 26.65
C MET A 234 16.48 -0.21 27.77
N GLU A 235 16.80 0.05 29.05
CA GLU A 235 16.35 -0.80 30.14
C GLU A 235 14.83 -0.67 30.31
N GLY A 236 14.15 -1.76 29.96
CA GLY A 236 12.71 -1.79 29.89
C GLY A 236 12.15 -1.23 28.59
N ILE A 237 12.93 -0.82 27.59
CA ILE A 237 12.46 -0.65 26.20
C ILE A 237 12.47 -2.05 25.56
N THR A 238 11.31 -2.68 25.57
CA THR A 238 11.08 -3.98 24.93
C THR A 238 10.41 -3.76 23.57
N PRO A 239 10.35 -4.75 22.66
CA PRO A 239 9.55 -4.64 21.44
C PRO A 239 8.14 -4.12 21.72
N GLU A 240 7.52 -4.55 22.82
CA GLU A 240 6.22 -4.09 23.30
C GLU A 240 6.20 -2.58 23.62
N LYS A 241 7.29 -2.03 24.18
CA LYS A 241 7.39 -0.59 24.50
C LYS A 241 7.80 0.29 23.33
N ILE A 242 8.50 -0.27 22.34
CA ILE A 242 8.76 0.40 21.06
C ILE A 242 7.43 0.49 20.28
N ILE A 243 6.63 -0.59 20.31
CA ILE A 243 5.26 -0.57 19.81
C ILE A 243 4.40 0.44 20.60
N GLU A 244 4.54 0.54 21.93
CA GLU A 244 3.86 1.56 22.76
C GLU A 244 4.27 3.01 22.42
N LEU A 245 5.51 3.25 21.99
CA LEU A 245 6.02 4.59 21.64
C LEU A 245 5.63 5.06 20.24
N PHE A 246 5.33 4.13 19.33
CA PHE A 246 5.04 4.42 17.92
C PHE A 246 3.66 3.92 17.45
N SER A 247 2.85 3.31 18.31
CA SER A 247 1.44 2.99 18.02
C SER A 247 0.52 3.94 18.79
N ASP A 248 -0.41 4.56 18.08
CA ASP A 248 -1.39 5.48 18.66
C ASP A 248 -2.48 4.80 19.52
N LYS A 249 -2.32 3.51 19.86
CA LYS A 249 -2.97 2.77 20.97
C LYS A 249 -2.54 1.29 20.92
N GLU A 250 -2.10 0.72 22.03
CA GLU A 250 -2.09 -0.75 22.16
C GLU A 250 -3.52 -1.30 22.00
N PRO A 251 -3.72 -2.43 21.29
CA PRO A 251 -4.99 -3.15 21.32
C PRO A 251 -5.31 -3.57 22.76
N ILE A 252 -6.33 -2.97 23.35
CA ILE A 252 -6.75 -3.28 24.71
C ILE A 252 -7.34 -4.70 24.69
N LYS A 253 -6.63 -5.63 25.33
CA LYS A 253 -7.09 -7.02 25.44
C LYS A 253 -8.48 -7.08 26.09
N PRO A 254 -9.49 -7.64 25.40
CA PRO A 254 -10.85 -7.69 25.95
C PRO A 254 -10.91 -8.50 27.24
N THR A 255 -11.72 -8.03 28.19
CA THR A 255 -11.89 -8.71 29.48
C THR A 255 -13.07 -9.68 29.49
N ASP A 256 -14.11 -9.41 28.69
CA ASP A 256 -15.21 -10.35 28.47
C ASP A 256 -14.82 -11.34 27.37
N LYS A 257 -14.77 -12.63 27.72
CA LYS A 257 -14.45 -13.71 26.78
C LYS A 257 -15.55 -13.98 25.76
N ASN A 258 -16.75 -13.45 25.98
CA ASN A 258 -17.90 -13.64 25.09
C ASN A 258 -18.09 -12.47 24.12
N ASP A 259 -17.30 -11.40 24.26
CA ASP A 259 -17.35 -10.27 23.34
C ASP A 259 -16.59 -10.59 22.05
N VAL A 260 -17.26 -11.33 21.18
CA VAL A 260 -16.70 -11.86 19.94
C VAL A 260 -16.10 -10.75 19.06
N LEU A 261 -16.76 -9.59 18.99
CA LEU A 261 -16.31 -8.48 18.13
C LEU A 261 -15.05 -7.84 18.71
N ALA A 262 -15.04 -7.52 20.00
CA ALA A 262 -13.85 -6.95 20.64
C ALA A 262 -12.63 -7.88 20.55
N TRP A 263 -12.83 -9.20 20.64
CA TRP A 263 -11.74 -10.17 20.44
C TRP A 263 -11.24 -10.22 19.01
N LEU A 264 -12.12 -10.09 18.01
CA LEU A 264 -11.70 -10.01 16.61
C LEU A 264 -10.92 -8.74 16.33
N ASP A 265 -11.42 -7.58 16.78
CA ASP A 265 -10.71 -6.30 16.63
C ASP A 265 -9.34 -6.35 17.30
N TYR A 266 -9.26 -6.94 18.50
CA TYR A 266 -7.98 -7.17 19.18
C TYR A 266 -7.01 -8.00 18.33
N TYR A 267 -7.48 -9.08 17.70
CA TYR A 267 -6.62 -9.93 16.87
C TYR A 267 -6.25 -9.26 15.54
N PHE A 268 -7.16 -8.54 14.88
CA PHE A 268 -6.85 -7.80 13.66
C PHE A 268 -5.87 -6.66 13.92
N MET A 269 -5.99 -5.96 15.05
CA MET A 269 -5.02 -4.93 15.42
C MET A 269 -3.66 -5.52 15.81
N LEU A 270 -3.63 -6.69 16.45
CA LEU A 270 -2.37 -7.33 16.88
C LEU A 270 -1.60 -7.98 15.72
N TYR A 271 -2.31 -8.59 14.77
CA TYR A 271 -1.71 -9.43 13.73
C TYR A 271 -1.92 -8.92 12.31
N GLY A 272 -2.73 -7.86 12.13
CA GLY A 272 -3.05 -7.31 10.83
C GLY A 272 -1.87 -6.59 10.17
N ASN A 273 -2.02 -6.38 8.87
CA ASN A 273 -1.12 -5.63 8.02
C ASN A 273 -1.94 -4.77 7.04
N ASN A 274 -1.28 -3.97 6.20
CA ASN A 274 -1.97 -3.06 5.26
C ASN A 274 -2.90 -3.79 4.26
N GLU A 275 -2.71 -5.09 4.04
CA GLU A 275 -3.52 -5.93 3.14
C GLU A 275 -4.59 -6.75 3.88
N SER A 276 -4.63 -6.67 5.21
CA SER A 276 -5.60 -7.40 6.03
C SER A 276 -6.95 -6.67 6.09
N ILE A 277 -7.98 -7.38 6.56
CA ILE A 277 -9.19 -6.77 7.08
C ILE A 277 -8.85 -6.00 8.36
N LEU A 278 -9.42 -4.81 8.52
CA LEU A 278 -9.14 -3.87 9.60
C LEU A 278 -9.77 -4.30 10.92
N ASP A 279 -11.05 -4.69 10.88
CA ASP A 279 -11.85 -4.92 12.09
C ASP A 279 -13.04 -5.87 11.87
N ALA A 280 -13.88 -6.03 12.89
CA ALA A 280 -15.06 -6.88 12.85
C ALA A 280 -16.18 -6.35 11.94
N SER A 281 -16.26 -5.03 11.71
CA SER A 281 -17.22 -4.38 10.79
C SER A 281 -16.90 -4.77 9.34
N GLU A 282 -15.64 -4.61 8.94
CA GLU A 282 -15.14 -5.07 7.64
C GLU A 282 -15.28 -6.60 7.50
N LEU A 283 -14.99 -7.38 8.55
CA LEU A 283 -15.17 -8.84 8.51
C LEU A 283 -16.64 -9.24 8.29
N ASP A 284 -17.60 -8.57 8.93
CA ASP A 284 -19.02 -8.84 8.74
C ASP A 284 -19.45 -8.56 7.29
N GLY A 285 -18.99 -7.46 6.71
CA GLY A 285 -19.22 -7.13 5.30
C GLY A 285 -18.64 -8.18 4.35
N PHE A 286 -17.41 -8.63 4.61
CA PHE A 286 -16.79 -9.73 3.87
C PHE A 286 -17.62 -11.02 3.96
N CYS A 287 -18.06 -11.40 5.17
CA CYS A 287 -18.87 -12.59 5.39
C CYS A 287 -20.25 -12.51 4.71
N ALA A 288 -20.89 -11.34 4.71
CA ALA A 288 -22.13 -11.09 3.99
C ALA A 288 -21.95 -11.24 2.48
N SER A 289 -20.81 -10.77 1.94
CA SER A 289 -20.47 -10.98 0.53
C SER A 289 -20.29 -12.46 0.18
N LEU A 290 -19.59 -13.24 1.03
CA LEU A 290 -19.48 -14.69 0.85
C LEU A 290 -20.85 -15.38 0.84
N ALA A 291 -21.79 -14.95 1.68
CA ALA A 291 -23.16 -15.47 1.71
C ALA A 291 -23.97 -15.10 0.45
N CYS A 292 -23.72 -13.91 -0.11
CA CYS A 292 -24.32 -13.44 -1.36
C CYS A 292 -23.74 -14.13 -2.61
N SER A 293 -22.55 -14.71 -2.52
CA SER A 293 -21.83 -15.28 -3.68
C SER A 293 -22.66 -16.30 -4.48
N PRO A 294 -22.59 -16.31 -5.83
CA PRO A 294 -23.32 -17.26 -6.66
C PRO A 294 -23.03 -18.73 -6.32
N GLU A 295 -21.80 -19.02 -5.89
CA GLU A 295 -21.31 -20.34 -5.52
C GLU A 295 -20.65 -20.29 -4.13
N MET A 296 -20.60 -21.44 -3.45
CA MET A 296 -19.95 -21.51 -2.14
C MET A 296 -18.43 -21.37 -2.30
N ILE A 297 -17.86 -20.34 -1.68
CA ILE A 297 -16.41 -20.15 -1.59
C ILE A 297 -15.91 -20.94 -0.37
N LEU A 298 -14.89 -21.78 -0.56
CA LEU A 298 -14.35 -22.64 0.50
C LEU A 298 -13.51 -21.84 1.52
N PRO A 299 -13.50 -22.23 2.81
CA PRO A 299 -12.64 -21.58 3.81
C PRO A 299 -11.15 -21.54 3.46
N SER A 300 -10.64 -22.55 2.75
CA SER A 300 -9.26 -22.55 2.25
C SER A 300 -8.95 -21.41 1.28
N THR A 301 -9.98 -20.79 0.70
CA THR A 301 -9.85 -19.66 -0.24
C THR A 301 -10.08 -18.33 0.46
N TRP A 302 -11.16 -18.22 1.24
CA TRP A 302 -11.52 -16.93 1.84
C TRP A 302 -10.79 -16.63 3.15
N ASN A 303 -10.34 -17.64 3.91
CA ASN A 303 -9.64 -17.39 5.18
C ASN A 303 -8.26 -16.73 4.97
N PRO A 304 -7.42 -17.15 4.00
CA PRO A 304 -6.19 -16.38 3.72
C PRO A 304 -6.47 -14.98 3.18
N ALA A 305 -7.57 -14.78 2.46
CA ALA A 305 -7.91 -13.49 1.85
C ALA A 305 -8.21 -12.38 2.87
N ILE A 306 -8.62 -12.72 4.11
CA ILE A 306 -8.81 -11.71 5.18
C ILE A 306 -7.47 -11.12 5.68
N TRP A 307 -6.34 -11.74 5.33
CA TRP A 307 -4.99 -11.31 5.71
C TRP A 307 -4.19 -10.74 4.52
N GLY A 308 -4.79 -10.67 3.34
CA GLY A 308 -4.11 -10.30 2.09
C GLY A 308 -3.50 -11.48 1.31
N GLY A 309 -3.62 -12.71 1.80
CA GLY A 309 -3.15 -13.92 1.10
C GLY A 309 -2.49 -14.96 2.03
N GLU A 310 -2.10 -16.10 1.48
CA GLU A 310 -1.48 -17.20 2.22
C GLU A 310 -0.11 -16.81 2.82
N GLU A 311 0.65 -15.98 2.11
CA GLU A 311 1.98 -15.52 2.55
C GLU A 311 1.92 -14.48 3.67
N LEU A 312 0.77 -13.84 3.87
CA LEU A 312 0.54 -12.79 4.85
C LEU A 312 -0.27 -13.27 6.06
N MET A 313 -0.52 -14.57 6.16
CA MET A 313 -1.18 -15.15 7.32
C MET A 313 -0.37 -14.94 8.60
N PRO A 314 -1.03 -14.74 9.74
CA PRO A 314 -0.35 -14.40 10.97
C PRO A 314 0.40 -15.58 11.58
N GLU A 315 1.57 -15.29 12.14
CA GLU A 315 2.31 -16.21 13.00
C GLU A 315 1.78 -16.11 14.44
N TRP A 316 0.82 -16.98 14.77
CA TRP A 316 0.23 -17.03 16.10
C TRP A 316 1.26 -17.40 17.19
N GLU A 317 1.28 -16.66 18.30
CA GLU A 317 2.16 -16.98 19.44
C GLU A 317 1.82 -18.36 20.03
N THR A 318 0.52 -18.68 20.08
CA THR A 318 0.03 -19.95 20.62
C THR A 318 -1.03 -20.58 19.73
N ILE A 319 -1.08 -21.92 19.75
CA ILE A 319 -2.16 -22.70 19.12
C ILE A 319 -3.53 -22.29 19.71
N ASN A 320 -3.57 -21.89 20.98
CA ASN A 320 -4.80 -21.49 21.63
C ASN A 320 -5.36 -20.18 21.06
N GLU A 321 -4.51 -19.21 20.73
CA GLU A 321 -4.96 -17.96 20.07
C GLU A 321 -5.45 -18.21 18.66
N ALA A 322 -4.71 -19.01 17.87
CA ALA A 322 -5.16 -19.43 16.54
C ALA A 322 -6.55 -20.10 16.59
N THR A 323 -6.77 -20.94 17.61
CA THR A 323 -8.04 -21.63 17.85
C THR A 323 -9.14 -20.64 18.24
N ASN A 324 -8.89 -19.76 19.20
CA ASN A 324 -9.86 -18.75 19.64
C ASN A 324 -10.26 -17.81 18.50
N PHE A 325 -9.28 -17.28 17.76
CA PHE A 325 -9.55 -16.46 16.58
C PHE A 325 -10.42 -17.20 15.58
N SER A 326 -10.08 -18.46 15.26
CA SER A 326 -10.88 -19.27 14.35
C SER A 326 -12.32 -19.44 14.84
N GLU A 327 -12.53 -19.69 16.13
CA GLU A 327 -13.88 -19.81 16.71
C GLU A 327 -14.68 -18.52 16.58
N PHE A 328 -14.07 -17.36 16.85
CA PHE A 328 -14.72 -16.06 16.68
C PHE A 328 -15.00 -15.72 15.22
N LEU A 329 -14.03 -15.93 14.34
CA LEU A 329 -14.15 -15.74 12.88
C LEU A 329 -15.32 -16.56 12.32
N PHE A 330 -15.37 -17.85 12.65
CA PHE A 330 -16.47 -18.71 12.20
C PHE A 330 -17.81 -18.36 12.87
N THR A 331 -17.80 -17.75 14.05
CA THR A 331 -19.03 -17.25 14.69
C THR A 331 -19.64 -16.11 13.86
N VAL A 332 -18.85 -15.13 13.46
CA VAL A 332 -19.32 -14.01 12.60
C VAL A 332 -19.74 -14.54 11.22
N TYR A 333 -18.93 -15.38 10.59
CA TYR A 333 -19.26 -16.01 9.30
C TYR A 333 -20.61 -16.75 9.33
N ASN A 334 -20.82 -17.62 10.33
CA ASN A 334 -22.06 -18.38 10.46
C ASN A 334 -23.24 -17.48 10.84
N HIS A 335 -23.01 -16.41 11.60
CA HIS A 335 -24.03 -15.42 11.94
C HIS A 335 -24.55 -14.72 10.68
N ALA A 336 -23.66 -14.14 9.86
CA ALA A 336 -24.02 -13.45 8.62
C ALA A 336 -24.84 -14.36 7.68
N ILE A 337 -24.38 -15.60 7.46
CA ILE A 337 -25.08 -16.59 6.64
C ILE A 337 -26.47 -16.90 7.20
N THR A 338 -26.57 -17.15 8.51
CA THR A 338 -27.85 -17.51 9.15
C THR A 338 -28.84 -16.36 9.06
N GLN A 339 -28.41 -15.14 9.38
CA GLN A 339 -29.28 -13.97 9.35
C GLN A 339 -29.74 -13.62 7.93
N LEU A 340 -28.89 -13.79 6.92
CA LEU A 340 -29.27 -13.60 5.52
C LEU A 340 -30.31 -14.64 5.09
N ASN A 341 -30.11 -15.91 5.43
CA ASN A 341 -31.10 -16.97 5.15
C ASN A 341 -32.44 -16.73 5.86
N ASP A 342 -32.41 -16.18 7.07
CA ASP A 342 -33.61 -15.83 7.84
C ASP A 342 -34.26 -14.50 7.41
N GLY A 343 -33.63 -13.75 6.52
CA GLY A 343 -34.09 -12.42 6.07
C GLY A 343 -33.95 -11.32 7.14
N LYS A 344 -33.15 -11.55 8.17
CA LYS A 344 -32.97 -10.70 9.37
C LYS A 344 -31.61 -10.01 9.44
N TYR A 345 -30.78 -10.19 8.43
CA TYR A 345 -29.46 -9.56 8.39
C TYR A 345 -29.54 -8.05 8.45
N GLU A 346 -28.68 -7.46 9.27
CA GLU A 346 -28.43 -6.03 9.41
C GLU A 346 -26.91 -5.85 9.36
N PRO A 347 -26.37 -4.96 8.50
CA PRO A 347 -24.93 -4.68 8.45
C PRO A 347 -24.39 -4.23 9.80
N LEU A 348 -23.24 -4.78 10.22
CA LEU A 348 -22.53 -4.30 11.38
C LEU A 348 -21.76 -3.02 11.02
N PHE A 349 -22.34 -1.85 11.33
CA PHE A 349 -21.65 -0.57 11.24
C PHE A 349 -21.18 -0.14 12.64
N TRP A 350 -19.93 0.30 12.74
CA TRP A 350 -19.50 0.96 13.97
C TRP A 350 -20.21 2.28 14.15
N LEU A 351 -20.30 2.71 15.41
CA LEU A 351 -20.93 3.97 15.78
C LEU A 351 -19.88 4.87 16.41
N ASP A 352 -19.78 6.10 15.92
CA ASP A 352 -18.97 7.14 16.52
C ASP A 352 -19.85 8.23 17.16
N GLU A 353 -19.38 8.85 18.23
CA GLU A 353 -20.08 9.95 18.91
C GLU A 353 -19.30 11.25 18.74
N VAL A 354 -19.86 12.16 17.94
CA VAL A 354 -19.28 13.49 17.69
C VAL A 354 -20.33 14.55 18.04
N ASP A 355 -19.99 15.49 18.91
CA ASP A 355 -20.86 16.60 19.33
C ASP A 355 -22.28 16.18 19.80
N ASP A 356 -22.37 15.12 20.62
CA ASP A 356 -23.63 14.50 21.11
C ASP A 356 -24.52 13.89 20.01
N GLU A 357 -24.00 13.69 18.80
CA GLU A 357 -24.66 12.97 17.71
C GLU A 357 -23.93 11.65 17.40
N THR A 358 -24.71 10.57 17.18
CA THR A 358 -24.17 9.24 16.84
C THR A 358 -24.17 9.03 15.33
N TYR A 359 -23.02 8.68 14.78
CA TYR A 359 -22.77 8.48 13.35
C TYR A 359 -22.43 7.02 13.05
N SER A 360 -22.96 6.47 11.97
CA SER A 360 -22.59 5.13 11.51
C SER A 360 -21.39 5.20 10.58
N ILE A 361 -20.38 4.39 10.86
CA ILE A 361 -19.18 4.15 10.05
C ILE A 361 -19.48 2.94 9.16
N ALA A 362 -19.68 3.19 7.86
CA ALA A 362 -20.13 2.17 6.90
C ALA A 362 -19.04 1.77 5.88
N ASP A 363 -17.94 2.51 5.83
CA ASP A 363 -16.82 2.34 4.90
C ASP A 363 -16.04 1.06 5.11
N GLU A 364 -15.75 0.69 6.36
CA GLU A 364 -15.11 -0.58 6.72
C GLU A 364 -15.94 -1.77 6.22
N TRP A 365 -17.22 -1.81 6.61
CA TRP A 365 -18.16 -2.84 6.17
C TRP A 365 -18.25 -2.91 4.65
N CYS A 366 -18.34 -1.77 3.97
CA CYS A 366 -18.43 -1.71 2.51
C CYS A 366 -17.14 -2.20 1.83
N SER A 367 -15.98 -1.88 2.38
CA SER A 367 -14.68 -2.34 1.89
C SER A 367 -14.58 -3.86 1.99
N GLY A 368 -14.99 -4.43 3.13
CA GLY A 368 -15.02 -5.87 3.33
C GLY A 368 -15.96 -6.57 2.36
N PHE A 369 -17.15 -5.98 2.12
CA PHE A 369 -18.08 -6.53 1.14
C PHE A 369 -17.48 -6.60 -0.27
N LEU A 370 -16.82 -5.53 -0.73
CA LEU A 370 -16.15 -5.48 -2.03
C LEU A 370 -14.98 -6.47 -2.10
N ARG A 371 -14.15 -6.57 -1.05
CA ARG A 371 -13.09 -7.58 -0.94
C ARG A 371 -13.62 -9.00 -1.07
N GLY A 372 -14.81 -9.27 -0.51
CA GLY A 372 -15.48 -10.56 -0.69
C GLY A 372 -15.98 -10.81 -2.11
N VAL A 373 -16.39 -9.75 -2.84
CA VAL A 373 -16.82 -9.83 -4.25
C VAL A 373 -15.65 -10.21 -5.16
N ASP A 374 -14.43 -9.77 -4.84
CA ASP A 374 -13.23 -10.11 -5.62
C ASP A 374 -12.91 -11.61 -5.63
N LEU A 375 -13.44 -12.35 -4.64
CA LEU A 375 -13.33 -13.81 -4.59
C LEU A 375 -14.39 -14.53 -5.43
N TRP A 376 -15.34 -13.81 -6.03
CA TRP A 376 -16.40 -14.41 -6.82
C TRP A 376 -15.86 -14.86 -8.18
N GLY A 377 -16.32 -16.02 -8.64
CA GLY A 377 -16.01 -16.50 -9.98
C GLY A 377 -16.63 -15.64 -11.09
N SER A 378 -16.30 -15.97 -12.34
CA SER A 378 -16.85 -15.26 -13.50
C SER A 378 -18.38 -15.27 -13.52
N LEU A 379 -18.97 -14.09 -13.67
CA LEU A 379 -20.41 -13.89 -13.71
C LEU A 379 -20.94 -13.86 -15.16
N SER A 380 -22.19 -14.26 -15.35
CA SER A 380 -22.89 -14.00 -16.61
C SER A 380 -23.17 -12.50 -16.76
N ALA A 381 -23.35 -12.00 -17.99
CA ALA A 381 -23.67 -10.58 -18.22
C ALA A 381 -24.92 -10.12 -17.44
N THR A 382 -25.92 -10.99 -17.27
CA THR A 382 -27.12 -10.69 -16.47
C THR A 382 -26.79 -10.61 -14.98
N ASP A 383 -25.96 -11.53 -14.48
CA ASP A 383 -25.52 -11.52 -13.08
C ASP A 383 -24.70 -10.28 -12.78
N THR A 384 -23.75 -9.93 -13.65
CA THR A 384 -22.96 -8.71 -13.53
C THR A 384 -23.85 -7.48 -13.38
N MET A 385 -24.90 -7.33 -14.19
CA MET A 385 -25.81 -6.18 -14.07
C MET A 385 -26.56 -6.13 -12.73
N VAL A 386 -26.94 -7.29 -12.17
CA VAL A 386 -27.61 -7.37 -10.86
C VAL A 386 -26.64 -7.01 -9.74
N VAL A 387 -25.42 -7.54 -9.80
CA VAL A 387 -24.34 -7.25 -8.84
C VAL A 387 -24.01 -5.76 -8.88
N GLU A 388 -23.69 -5.20 -10.04
CA GLU A 388 -23.33 -3.79 -10.20
C GLU A 388 -24.39 -2.84 -9.63
N LYS A 389 -25.67 -3.16 -9.81
CA LYS A 389 -26.77 -2.39 -9.23
C LYS A 389 -26.83 -2.50 -7.70
N ALA A 390 -26.56 -3.68 -7.16
CA ALA A 390 -26.54 -3.90 -5.71
C ALA A 390 -25.31 -3.25 -5.05
N LEU A 391 -24.19 -3.13 -5.78
CA LEU A 391 -22.96 -2.49 -5.31
C LEU A 391 -22.99 -0.96 -5.37
N GLU A 392 -23.94 -0.34 -6.08
CA GLU A 392 -24.06 1.12 -6.19
C GLU A 392 -24.02 1.84 -4.82
N PRO A 393 -24.85 1.49 -3.81
CA PRO A 393 -24.77 2.11 -2.49
C PRO A 393 -23.49 1.76 -1.74
N ILE A 394 -22.87 0.60 -1.99
CA ILE A 394 -21.66 0.13 -1.29
C ILE A 394 -20.43 0.90 -1.77
N ARG A 395 -20.27 1.06 -3.09
CA ARG A 395 -19.15 1.79 -3.70
C ARG A 395 -19.13 3.26 -3.33
N LEU A 396 -20.24 3.83 -2.88
CA LEU A 396 -20.26 5.19 -2.34
C LEU A 396 -19.37 5.31 -1.09
N PHE A 397 -19.26 4.25 -0.28
CA PHE A 397 -18.54 4.24 0.99
C PHE A 397 -17.20 3.48 0.93
N ALA A 398 -16.80 2.92 -0.20
CA ALA A 398 -15.58 2.10 -0.28
C ALA A 398 -14.75 2.35 -1.55
N ALA A 399 -14.99 3.47 -2.24
CA ALA A 399 -14.21 3.85 -3.41
C ALA A 399 -13.90 5.34 -3.40
N ALA A 400 -12.74 5.74 -3.92
CA ALA A 400 -12.31 7.15 -3.97
C ALA A 400 -13.37 8.09 -4.59
N ARG A 401 -14.02 7.66 -5.68
CA ARG A 401 -15.12 8.41 -6.31
C ARG A 401 -16.36 8.54 -5.42
N GLY A 402 -16.58 7.58 -4.54
CA GLY A 402 -17.63 7.58 -3.54
C GLY A 402 -17.35 8.60 -2.43
N PHE A 403 -16.13 8.58 -1.87
CA PHE A 403 -15.70 9.53 -0.85
C PHE A 403 -15.82 11.00 -1.33
N LYS A 404 -15.36 11.32 -2.55
CA LYS A 404 -15.54 12.66 -3.14
C LYS A 404 -17.02 13.10 -3.24
N GLN A 405 -17.94 12.15 -3.41
CA GLN A 405 -19.37 12.46 -3.41
C GLN A 405 -19.90 12.70 -2.00
N LEU A 406 -19.41 11.95 -1.01
CA LEU A 406 -19.78 12.10 0.39
C LEU A 406 -19.36 13.47 0.96
N ASP A 407 -18.21 14.02 0.54
CA ASP A 407 -17.73 15.35 0.97
C ASP A 407 -18.72 16.49 0.68
N ASN A 408 -19.59 16.28 -0.32
CA ASN A 408 -20.58 17.25 -0.76
C ASN A 408 -22.01 16.94 -0.27
N MET A 409 -22.17 15.89 0.57
CA MET A 409 -23.46 15.48 1.12
C MET A 409 -23.63 15.97 2.55
N SER A 410 -24.86 16.35 2.90
CA SER A 410 -25.24 16.54 4.29
C SER A 410 -25.32 15.21 5.04
N ASN A 411 -25.16 15.23 6.37
CA ASN A 411 -25.28 14.03 7.22
C ASN A 411 -26.60 13.26 6.99
N ASN A 412 -27.70 13.97 6.72
CA ASN A 412 -28.99 13.34 6.39
C ASN A 412 -28.96 12.62 5.04
N GLU A 413 -28.28 13.16 4.03
CA GLU A 413 -28.11 12.51 2.74
C GLU A 413 -27.22 11.28 2.86
N VAL A 414 -26.12 11.38 3.60
CA VAL A 414 -25.25 10.23 3.91
C VAL A 414 -26.04 9.10 4.55
N LYS A 415 -26.84 9.40 5.59
CA LYS A 415 -27.69 8.41 6.24
C LYS A 415 -28.70 7.76 5.30
N ILE A 416 -29.36 8.55 4.44
CA ILE A 416 -30.28 8.01 3.41
C ILE A 416 -29.54 7.05 2.47
N ARG A 417 -28.27 7.30 2.16
CA ARG A 417 -27.46 6.39 1.32
C ARG A 417 -27.06 5.12 2.07
N GLN A 418 -26.69 5.22 3.34
CA GLN A 418 -26.40 4.07 4.20
C GLN A 418 -27.62 3.14 4.33
N ASP A 419 -28.82 3.71 4.50
CA ASP A 419 -30.09 2.97 4.59
C ASP A 419 -30.43 2.16 3.31
N LEU A 420 -29.73 2.40 2.19
CA LEU A 420 -29.88 1.63 0.95
C LEU A 420 -29.01 0.38 0.91
N ILE A 421 -28.02 0.23 1.79
CA ILE A 421 -27.07 -0.89 1.78
C ILE A 421 -27.81 -2.19 2.11
N GLU A 422 -28.41 -2.30 3.31
CA GLU A 422 -29.13 -3.50 3.76
C GLU A 422 -30.16 -4.02 2.73
N PRO A 423 -31.11 -3.22 2.21
CA PRO A 423 -32.08 -3.72 1.24
C PRO A 423 -31.46 -4.12 -0.10
N SER A 424 -30.28 -3.58 -0.44
CA SER A 424 -29.55 -3.98 -1.66
C SER A 424 -28.88 -5.35 -1.47
N ILE A 425 -28.28 -5.59 -0.31
CA ILE A 425 -27.70 -6.89 0.05
C ILE A 425 -28.76 -7.98 0.13
N LYS A 426 -29.89 -7.71 0.79
CA LYS A 426 -31.00 -8.68 0.88
C LYS A 426 -31.50 -9.09 -0.50
N LYS A 427 -31.67 -8.13 -1.42
CA LYS A 427 -32.05 -8.41 -2.81
C LYS A 427 -31.00 -9.23 -3.56
N LEU A 428 -29.72 -8.91 -3.36
CA LEU A 428 -28.62 -9.63 -3.99
C LEU A 428 -28.55 -11.08 -3.50
N PHE A 429 -28.67 -11.27 -2.19
CA PHE A 429 -28.74 -12.57 -1.57
C PHE A 429 -29.93 -13.39 -2.08
N ASP A 430 -31.14 -12.84 -2.07
CA ASP A 430 -32.35 -13.51 -2.57
C ASP A 430 -32.19 -13.94 -4.04
N TYR A 431 -31.61 -13.07 -4.86
CA TYR A 431 -31.36 -13.34 -6.28
C TYR A 431 -30.48 -14.57 -6.48
N PHE A 432 -29.33 -14.64 -5.82
CA PHE A 432 -28.43 -15.80 -5.95
C PHE A 432 -28.93 -17.02 -5.18
N LEU A 433 -29.68 -16.85 -4.08
CA LEU A 433 -30.31 -17.94 -3.36
C LEU A 433 -31.31 -18.70 -4.26
N GLU A 434 -32.17 -17.99 -4.99
CA GLU A 434 -33.11 -18.61 -5.92
C GLU A 434 -32.37 -19.34 -7.06
N LYS A 435 -31.30 -18.75 -7.61
CA LYS A 435 -30.46 -19.44 -8.61
C LYS A 435 -29.82 -20.72 -8.08
N ARG A 436 -29.27 -20.70 -6.86
CA ARG A 436 -28.71 -21.90 -6.21
C ARG A 436 -29.78 -22.98 -6.02
N LYS A 437 -31.02 -22.60 -5.66
CA LYS A 437 -32.16 -23.54 -5.57
C LYS A 437 -32.52 -24.15 -6.93
N GLU A 438 -32.53 -23.37 -8.01
CA GLU A 438 -32.82 -23.85 -9.36
C GLU A 438 -31.80 -24.89 -9.84
N LEU A 439 -30.51 -24.70 -9.54
CA LEU A 439 -29.44 -25.63 -9.92
C LEU A 439 -29.53 -26.99 -9.19
N VAL A 440 -30.09 -27.01 -7.97
CA VAL A 440 -30.24 -28.22 -7.13
C VAL A 440 -31.59 -28.92 -7.35
N ALA A 441 -32.52 -28.31 -8.09
CA ALA A 441 -33.84 -28.89 -8.34
C ALA A 441 -33.73 -30.20 -9.17
N PRO A 442 -34.37 -31.30 -8.74
CA PRO A 442 -34.27 -32.59 -9.45
C PRO A 442 -34.88 -32.49 -10.86
N ILE A 443 -34.11 -32.88 -11.87
CA ILE A 443 -34.56 -32.96 -13.26
C ILE A 443 -35.70 -33.98 -13.36
N VAL A 444 -36.93 -33.51 -13.49
CA VAL A 444 -38.10 -34.35 -13.75
C VAL A 444 -38.02 -34.87 -15.18
N ARG A 445 -37.58 -36.12 -15.36
CA ARG A 445 -37.69 -36.81 -16.66
C ARG A 445 -39.18 -36.89 -17.04
N ARG A 446 -39.58 -36.21 -18.12
CA ARG A 446 -40.95 -36.24 -18.67
C ARG A 446 -41.35 -37.60 -19.26
N GLU A 447 -40.40 -38.51 -19.49
CA GLU A 447 -40.65 -39.84 -20.03
C GLU A 447 -40.57 -40.92 -18.94
N ALA A 448 -41.59 -41.77 -18.88
CA ALA A 448 -41.61 -42.93 -18.00
C ALA A 448 -40.40 -43.84 -18.30
N LYS A 449 -39.63 -44.20 -17.27
CA LYS A 449 -38.53 -45.17 -17.41
C LYS A 449 -39.09 -46.48 -17.96
N THR A 450 -38.69 -46.87 -19.17
CA THR A 450 -38.99 -48.19 -19.72
C THR A 450 -38.47 -49.25 -18.75
N SER A 451 -39.37 -50.08 -18.23
CA SER A 451 -39.02 -51.12 -17.28
C SER A 451 -38.07 -52.14 -17.90
N ARG A 452 -37.15 -52.71 -17.12
CA ARG A 452 -36.16 -53.71 -17.57
C ARG A 452 -36.79 -54.88 -18.35
N ASN A 453 -38.04 -55.21 -18.06
CA ASN A 453 -38.77 -56.31 -18.68
C ASN A 453 -39.77 -55.89 -19.77
N GLU A 454 -39.98 -54.59 -20.00
CA GLU A 454 -40.87 -54.08 -21.05
C GLU A 454 -40.25 -54.21 -22.44
N PRO A 455 -41.07 -54.20 -23.51
CA PRO A 455 -40.59 -54.16 -24.89
C PRO A 455 -39.64 -52.97 -25.12
N CYS A 456 -38.53 -53.23 -25.77
CA CYS A 456 -37.52 -52.22 -26.03
C CYS A 456 -38.03 -51.18 -27.04
N PRO A 457 -37.93 -49.87 -26.76
CA PRO A 457 -38.45 -48.81 -27.62
C PRO A 457 -37.73 -48.68 -28.98
N CYS A 458 -36.61 -49.37 -29.18
CA CYS A 458 -35.92 -49.42 -30.48
C CYS A 458 -36.62 -50.29 -31.54
N GLY A 459 -37.78 -50.89 -31.23
CA GLY A 459 -38.56 -51.69 -32.18
C GLY A 459 -38.07 -53.12 -32.38
N SER A 460 -37.08 -53.59 -31.60
CA SER A 460 -36.51 -54.94 -31.75
C SER A 460 -37.42 -56.09 -31.31
N GLY A 461 -38.53 -55.79 -30.63
CA GLY A 461 -39.45 -56.78 -30.05
C GLY A 461 -38.89 -57.54 -28.83
N LYS A 462 -37.65 -57.26 -28.39
CA LYS A 462 -37.01 -57.88 -27.23
C LYS A 462 -37.26 -57.06 -25.95
N LYS A 463 -37.17 -57.70 -24.77
CA LYS A 463 -37.20 -56.98 -23.47
C LYS A 463 -36.03 -56.00 -23.38
N TYR A 464 -36.25 -54.80 -22.84
CA TYR A 464 -35.25 -53.72 -22.76
C TYR A 464 -33.89 -54.21 -22.23
N LYS A 465 -33.89 -55.03 -21.17
CA LYS A 465 -32.67 -55.63 -20.58
C LYS A 465 -31.82 -56.51 -21.50
N LYS A 466 -32.39 -57.04 -22.60
CA LYS A 466 -31.71 -57.94 -23.53
C LYS A 466 -31.34 -57.25 -24.85
N CYS A 467 -31.63 -55.96 -24.98
CA CYS A 467 -31.48 -55.22 -26.23
C CYS A 467 -30.54 -54.02 -26.09
N CYS A 468 -30.96 -53.00 -25.36
CA CYS A 468 -30.26 -51.70 -25.28
C CYS A 468 -29.68 -51.42 -23.89
N LEU A 469 -29.68 -52.41 -23.01
CA LEU A 469 -29.15 -52.34 -21.65
C LEU A 469 -27.96 -53.31 -21.49
N HIS A 470 -27.06 -53.29 -22.48
CA HIS A 470 -25.76 -53.98 -22.42
C HIS A 470 -24.69 -52.99 -22.01
#